data_AF-A0A158NNP1-F1
#
_entry.id   AF-A0A158NNP1-F1
#
_cell.length_a   1.000
_cell.length_b   1.000
_cell.length_c   1.000
_cell.angle_alpha   90.00
_cell.angle_beta   90.00
_cell.angle_gamma   90.00
#
_symmetry.space_group_name_H-M   'P 1'
#
loop_
_entity.id
_entity.type
_entity.pdbx_description
1 polymer ?
#
loop_
_entity_poly.entity_id
_entity_poly.type
_entity_poly.pdbx_seq_one_letter_code
_entity_poly.pdbx_strand_id
1 'polypeptide(L)'
;MADNGIQTLDIFNKMQNFPPLNVTEQRNVGRSWCAWKQNFLSFLQKEDAKEIYKNQWTIILLMLIGPDGKKVYKNLFPNTQTKDLGTVLLKLDMFFIFGFKEKQKSESIDQYIDCLMLAALASNHSDPVNIVKEKIIKDIKNYNFTEKVFIQSEGENLESYLQSLDLDKITLFWKQCEKLTLQRNHEVTQTQPFSDLSLIEMECVRCGTCHSRNRCPAYGLQCDNCKGYNHFTNKCKGKYVSNCTKCGMSHVQSRCHAFGQTCVKCGKINHFSWLCKIPFVKNCLRCGKDHAISMCPAQGHTCSRCNKPNHFEEKCLSK
;
A
#
# COMPACT_ATOMS: atom_id res chain seq x y z
N MET A 1 5.23 -36.39 -45.49
CA MET A 1 4.38 -36.54 -44.28
C MET A 1 5.06 -37.33 -43.15
N ALA A 2 6.12 -38.12 -43.40
CA ALA A 2 6.84 -38.86 -42.34
C ALA A 2 7.84 -38.02 -41.51
N ASP A 3 8.26 -36.85 -42.00
CA ASP A 3 9.35 -36.05 -41.42
C ASP A 3 8.94 -35.23 -40.18
N ASN A 4 7.68 -34.77 -40.14
CA ASN A 4 7.18 -33.94 -39.03
C ASN A 4 7.06 -34.72 -37.71
N GLY A 5 6.69 -36.01 -37.76
CA GLY A 5 6.50 -36.82 -36.55
C GLY A 5 7.81 -37.16 -35.81
N ILE A 6 8.93 -37.24 -36.54
CA ILE A 6 10.26 -37.47 -35.96
C ILE A 6 10.79 -36.18 -35.32
N GLN A 7 10.57 -35.02 -35.95
CA GLN A 7 10.90 -33.71 -35.37
C GLN A 7 10.06 -33.36 -34.13
N THR A 8 8.78 -33.74 -34.08
CA THR A 8 7.93 -33.50 -32.89
C THR A 8 8.45 -34.26 -31.67
N LEU A 9 8.90 -35.50 -31.82
CA LEU A 9 9.42 -36.29 -30.71
C LEU A 9 10.74 -35.71 -30.15
N ASP A 10 11.53 -35.06 -30.99
CA ASP A 10 12.87 -34.55 -30.65
C ASP A 10 12.81 -33.27 -29.78
N ILE A 11 11.94 -32.31 -30.10
CA ILE A 11 11.85 -31.06 -29.33
C ILE A 11 11.35 -31.29 -27.89
N PHE A 12 10.36 -32.17 -27.70
CA PHE A 12 9.83 -32.49 -26.36
C PHE A 12 10.83 -33.26 -25.49
N ASN A 13 11.67 -34.12 -26.09
CA ASN A 13 12.75 -34.77 -25.37
C ASN A 13 13.81 -33.76 -24.91
N LYS A 14 14.16 -32.79 -25.77
CA LYS A 14 15.14 -31.73 -25.44
C LYS A 14 14.63 -30.74 -24.39
N MET A 15 13.30 -30.57 -24.27
CA MET A 15 12.68 -29.76 -23.21
C MET A 15 12.96 -30.30 -21.80
N GLN A 16 13.16 -31.61 -21.62
CA GLN A 16 13.37 -32.21 -20.29
C GLN A 16 14.61 -31.66 -19.57
N ASN A 17 15.62 -31.23 -20.33
CA ASN A 17 16.88 -30.70 -19.79
C ASN A 17 16.91 -29.18 -19.70
N PHE A 18 15.82 -28.48 -20.07
CA PHE A 18 15.78 -27.03 -20.01
C PHE A 18 15.45 -26.57 -18.58
N PRO A 19 16.33 -25.78 -17.93
CA PRO A 19 16.15 -25.42 -16.52
C PRO A 19 14.95 -24.47 -16.33
N PRO A 20 14.15 -24.65 -15.26
CA PRO A 20 13.05 -23.75 -14.96
C PRO A 20 13.55 -22.38 -14.49
N LEU A 21 12.68 -21.37 -14.52
CA LEU A 21 12.98 -20.06 -13.96
C LEU A 21 13.09 -20.17 -12.44
N ASN A 22 14.27 -19.87 -11.88
CA ASN A 22 14.51 -19.81 -10.44
C ASN A 22 14.47 -18.35 -9.96
N VAL A 23 13.40 -17.99 -9.23
CA VAL A 23 13.18 -16.62 -8.73
C VAL A 23 13.65 -16.47 -7.27
N THR A 24 13.93 -17.58 -6.58
CA THR A 24 14.14 -17.63 -5.11
C THR A 24 15.58 -17.36 -4.65
N GLU A 25 16.57 -17.54 -5.52
CA GLU A 25 18.00 -17.48 -5.11
C GLU A 25 18.72 -16.18 -5.51
N GLN A 26 18.10 -15.32 -6.31
CA GLN A 26 18.78 -14.15 -6.88
C GLN A 26 18.27 -12.82 -6.32
N ARG A 27 19.21 -11.95 -5.90
CA ARG A 27 18.91 -10.58 -5.45
C ARG A 27 18.25 -9.70 -6.53
N ASN A 28 18.31 -10.10 -7.80
CA ASN A 28 17.73 -9.37 -8.93
C ASN A 28 16.88 -10.31 -9.81
N VAL A 29 15.59 -10.34 -9.51
CA VAL A 29 14.59 -11.15 -10.23
C VAL A 29 14.54 -10.81 -11.72
N GLY A 30 14.60 -9.51 -12.07
CA GLY A 30 14.58 -9.06 -13.48
C GLY A 30 15.75 -9.60 -14.29
N ARG A 31 16.96 -9.63 -13.70
CA ARG A 31 18.15 -10.20 -14.36
C ARG A 31 18.03 -11.70 -14.60
N SER A 32 17.52 -12.44 -13.60
CA SER A 32 17.26 -13.88 -13.72
C SER A 32 16.28 -14.15 -14.86
N TRP A 33 15.20 -13.36 -14.92
CA TRP A 33 14.19 -13.44 -15.96
C TRP A 33 14.77 -13.15 -17.35
N CYS A 34 15.50 -12.05 -17.54
CA CYS A 34 16.08 -11.70 -18.84
C CYS A 34 17.04 -12.77 -19.35
N ALA A 35 17.91 -13.31 -18.46
CA ALA A 35 18.82 -14.39 -18.82
C ALA A 35 18.07 -15.67 -19.22
N TRP A 36 17.06 -16.06 -18.43
CA TRP A 36 16.22 -17.22 -18.73
C TRP A 36 15.46 -17.05 -20.05
N LYS A 37 14.86 -15.87 -20.29
CA LYS A 37 14.16 -15.52 -21.53
C LYS A 37 15.09 -15.62 -22.74
N GLN A 38 16.31 -15.12 -22.65
CA GLN A 38 17.31 -15.23 -23.73
C GLN A 38 17.66 -16.70 -24.04
N ASN A 39 17.86 -17.52 -23.00
CA ASN A 39 18.09 -18.96 -23.18
C ASN A 39 16.90 -19.65 -23.84
N PHE A 40 15.68 -19.28 -23.45
CA PHE A 40 14.44 -19.81 -24.02
C PHE A 40 14.29 -19.44 -25.50
N LEU A 41 14.51 -18.17 -25.85
CA LEU A 41 14.46 -17.71 -27.25
C LEU A 41 15.54 -18.38 -28.10
N SER A 42 16.75 -18.55 -27.56
CA SER A 42 17.84 -19.27 -28.24
C SER A 42 17.49 -20.75 -28.46
N PHE A 43 16.83 -21.37 -27.48
CA PHE A 43 16.31 -22.74 -27.61
C PHE A 43 15.26 -22.83 -28.73
N LEU A 44 14.29 -21.93 -28.80
CA LEU A 44 13.31 -21.91 -29.88
C LEU A 44 13.96 -21.70 -31.25
N GLN A 45 14.91 -20.77 -31.37
CA GLN A 45 15.63 -20.53 -32.62
C GLN A 45 16.41 -21.74 -33.09
N LYS A 46 16.99 -22.51 -32.17
CA LYS A 46 17.77 -23.71 -32.49
C LYS A 46 16.89 -24.90 -32.84
N GLU A 47 15.88 -25.17 -32.02
CA GLU A 47 15.08 -26.40 -32.09
C GLU A 47 13.84 -26.26 -32.98
N ASP A 48 13.39 -25.03 -33.24
CA ASP A 48 12.26 -24.73 -34.12
C ASP A 48 12.58 -23.57 -35.08
N ALA A 49 13.75 -23.64 -35.74
CA ALA A 49 14.25 -22.61 -36.67
C ALA A 49 13.28 -22.30 -37.83
N LYS A 50 12.44 -23.26 -38.22
CA LYS A 50 11.42 -23.12 -39.28
C LYS A 50 10.06 -22.66 -38.74
N GLU A 51 9.97 -22.36 -37.44
CA GLU A 51 8.77 -21.91 -36.73
C GLU A 51 7.55 -22.85 -36.93
N ILE A 52 7.80 -24.16 -37.02
CA ILE A 52 6.76 -25.18 -37.22
C ILE A 52 5.79 -25.19 -36.03
N TYR A 53 6.29 -24.94 -34.82
CA TYR A 53 5.53 -24.94 -33.57
C TYR A 53 5.17 -23.54 -33.07
N LYS A 54 5.21 -22.51 -33.93
CA LYS A 54 4.96 -21.11 -33.54
C LYS A 54 3.66 -20.90 -32.77
N ASN A 55 2.59 -21.58 -33.18
CA ASN A 55 1.29 -21.54 -32.51
C ASN A 55 1.28 -22.20 -31.12
N GLN A 56 2.26 -23.04 -30.82
CA GLN A 56 2.45 -23.74 -29.56
C GLN A 56 3.55 -23.12 -28.69
N TRP A 57 4.30 -22.13 -29.16
CA TRP A 57 5.41 -21.55 -28.39
C TRP A 57 5.00 -21.01 -27.01
N THR A 58 3.79 -20.44 -26.88
CA THR A 58 3.27 -20.03 -25.56
C THR A 58 3.06 -21.23 -24.64
N ILE A 59 2.61 -22.38 -25.18
CA ILE A 59 2.45 -23.62 -24.41
C ILE A 59 3.82 -24.16 -23.99
N ILE A 60 4.79 -24.16 -24.91
CA ILE A 60 6.17 -24.58 -24.64
C ILE A 60 6.81 -23.69 -23.56
N LEU A 61 6.64 -22.37 -23.65
CA LEU A 61 7.04 -21.42 -22.60
C LEU A 61 6.46 -21.85 -21.25
N LEU A 62 5.15 -22.10 -21.18
CA LEU A 62 4.49 -22.50 -19.94
C LEU A 62 4.99 -23.85 -19.42
N MET A 63 5.34 -24.81 -20.28
CA MET A 63 5.93 -26.07 -19.84
C MET A 63 7.29 -25.86 -19.17
N LEU A 64 8.11 -24.94 -19.70
CA LEU A 64 9.49 -24.74 -19.29
C LEU A 64 9.69 -23.70 -18.18
N ILE A 65 8.83 -22.67 -18.08
CA ILE A 65 9.02 -21.53 -17.16
C ILE A 65 8.98 -21.92 -15.68
N GLY A 66 8.48 -23.11 -15.36
CA GLY A 66 8.41 -23.61 -13.98
C GLY A 66 7.22 -23.03 -13.18
N PRO A 67 7.10 -23.42 -11.90
CA PRO A 67 5.91 -23.12 -11.08
C PRO A 67 5.73 -21.62 -10.80
N ASP A 68 6.81 -20.89 -10.51
CA ASP A 68 6.74 -19.46 -10.21
C ASP A 68 6.32 -18.64 -11.43
N GLY A 69 6.91 -18.93 -12.59
CA GLY A 69 6.50 -18.30 -13.85
C GLY A 69 5.06 -18.59 -14.22
N LYS A 70 4.59 -19.85 -14.05
CA LYS A 70 3.18 -20.23 -14.26
C LYS A 70 2.24 -19.44 -13.35
N LYS A 71 2.62 -19.22 -12.08
CA LYS A 71 1.83 -18.44 -11.13
C LYS A 71 1.70 -16.98 -11.58
N VAL A 72 2.80 -16.36 -12.01
CA VAL A 72 2.80 -15.00 -12.56
C VAL A 72 1.93 -14.92 -13.81
N TYR A 73 2.09 -15.86 -14.74
CA TYR A 73 1.28 -15.93 -15.95
C TYR A 73 -0.23 -15.98 -15.62
N LYS A 74 -0.65 -16.86 -14.70
CA LYS A 74 -2.05 -16.99 -14.31
C LYS A 74 -2.62 -15.68 -13.73
N ASN A 75 -1.81 -14.91 -13.02
CA ASN A 75 -2.23 -13.61 -12.48
C ASN A 75 -2.36 -12.53 -13.57
N LEU A 76 -1.47 -12.54 -14.57
CA LEU A 76 -1.49 -11.57 -15.67
C LEU A 76 -2.55 -11.89 -16.74
N PHE A 77 -2.92 -13.16 -16.87
CA PHE A 77 -3.84 -13.68 -17.87
C PHE A 77 -4.92 -14.55 -17.19
N PRO A 78 -5.92 -13.93 -16.52
CA PRO A 78 -7.00 -14.68 -15.86
C PRO A 78 -7.96 -15.37 -16.85
N ASN A 79 -7.98 -14.92 -18.11
CA ASN A 79 -8.83 -15.50 -19.16
C ASN A 79 -8.15 -16.69 -19.82
N THR A 80 -8.95 -17.69 -20.24
CA THR A 80 -8.46 -18.96 -20.80
C THR A 80 -7.95 -18.89 -22.23
N GLN A 81 -8.05 -17.73 -22.89
CA GLN A 81 -7.59 -17.60 -24.27
C GLN A 81 -6.07 -17.45 -24.33
N THR A 82 -5.42 -18.43 -24.96
CA THR A 82 -3.97 -18.40 -25.22
C THR A 82 -3.61 -17.18 -26.06
N LYS A 83 -2.71 -16.36 -25.55
CA LYS A 83 -2.15 -15.20 -26.24
C LYS A 83 -0.88 -15.58 -27.00
N ASP A 84 -0.56 -14.81 -28.03
CA ASP A 84 0.68 -14.98 -28.78
C ASP A 84 1.90 -14.79 -27.85
N LEU A 85 3.01 -15.44 -28.21
CA LEU A 85 4.22 -15.44 -27.38
C LEU A 85 4.74 -14.02 -27.12
N GLY A 86 4.69 -13.14 -28.12
CA GLY A 86 5.20 -11.77 -28.02
C GLY A 86 4.49 -10.97 -26.93
N THR A 87 3.16 -10.98 -26.96
CA THR A 87 2.33 -10.33 -25.93
C THR A 87 2.59 -10.91 -24.54
N VAL A 88 2.77 -12.23 -24.44
CA VAL A 88 3.07 -12.90 -23.17
C VAL A 88 4.43 -12.47 -22.62
N LEU A 89 5.47 -12.53 -23.45
CA LEU A 89 6.82 -12.13 -23.07
C LEU A 89 6.87 -10.66 -22.67
N LEU A 90 6.20 -9.76 -23.41
CA LEU A 90 6.16 -8.34 -23.08
C LEU A 90 5.54 -8.09 -21.70
N LYS A 91 4.41 -8.73 -21.37
CA LYS A 91 3.80 -8.56 -20.05
C LYS A 91 4.63 -9.17 -18.92
N LEU A 92 5.31 -10.29 -19.18
CA LEU A 92 6.23 -10.90 -18.22
C LEU A 92 7.48 -10.04 -18.01
N ASP A 93 8.04 -9.45 -19.07
CA ASP A 93 9.13 -8.46 -18.99
C ASP A 93 8.76 -7.31 -18.07
N MET A 94 7.60 -6.69 -18.30
CA MET A 94 7.12 -5.61 -17.45
C MET A 94 6.97 -6.04 -15.98
N PHE A 95 6.45 -7.25 -15.73
CA PHE A 95 6.26 -7.75 -14.37
C PHE A 95 7.59 -8.06 -13.67
N PHE A 96 8.50 -8.81 -14.30
CA PHE A 96 9.74 -9.24 -13.65
C PHE A 96 10.77 -8.11 -13.55
N ILE A 97 10.75 -7.13 -14.45
CA ILE A 97 11.67 -5.99 -14.44
C ILE A 97 11.15 -4.86 -13.54
N PHE A 98 9.88 -4.48 -13.66
CA PHE A 98 9.32 -3.31 -12.96
C PHE A 98 8.41 -3.67 -11.78
N GLY A 99 7.91 -4.90 -11.69
CA GLY A 99 6.97 -5.31 -10.65
C GLY A 99 5.71 -4.46 -10.65
N PHE A 100 5.37 -3.93 -9.47
CA PHE A 100 4.23 -3.04 -9.24
C PHE A 100 4.62 -1.57 -9.20
N LYS A 101 5.76 -1.20 -9.81
CA LYS A 101 6.21 0.20 -9.82
C LYS A 101 5.23 1.07 -10.61
N GLU A 102 4.76 2.12 -9.96
CA GLU A 102 3.87 3.15 -10.49
C GLU A 102 4.45 4.52 -10.13
N LYS A 103 4.24 5.51 -11.02
CA LYS A 103 4.68 6.89 -10.81
C LYS A 103 4.03 7.46 -9.56
N GLN A 104 4.84 7.98 -8.63
CA GLN A 104 4.31 8.65 -7.44
C GLN A 104 3.81 10.06 -7.79
N LYS A 105 2.80 10.57 -7.06
CA LYS A 105 2.27 11.94 -7.29
C LYS A 105 3.34 13.03 -7.09
N SER A 106 4.28 12.81 -6.18
CA SER A 106 5.37 13.75 -5.86
C SER A 106 6.61 13.59 -6.75
N GLU A 107 6.69 12.52 -7.53
CA GLU A 107 7.83 12.23 -8.39
C GLU A 107 7.62 12.91 -9.76
N SER A 108 8.68 13.49 -10.32
CA SER A 108 8.61 14.05 -11.67
C SER A 108 8.54 12.91 -12.70
N ILE A 109 7.98 13.20 -13.88
CA ILE A 109 7.96 12.20 -14.97
C ILE A 109 9.39 11.77 -15.33
N ASP A 110 10.36 12.69 -15.37
CA ASP A 110 11.76 12.36 -15.66
C ASP A 110 12.35 11.41 -14.63
N GLN A 111 12.15 11.69 -13.33
CA GLN A 111 12.64 10.84 -12.25
C GLN A 111 12.05 9.43 -12.34
N TYR A 112 10.76 9.32 -12.66
CA TYR A 112 10.09 8.05 -12.85
C TYR A 112 10.69 7.25 -14.01
N ILE A 113 10.91 7.91 -15.15
CA ILE A 113 11.49 7.30 -16.35
C ILE A 113 12.93 6.86 -16.11
N ASP A 114 13.76 7.70 -15.48
CA ASP A 114 15.13 7.34 -15.08
C ASP A 114 15.14 6.11 -14.19
N CYS A 115 14.21 6.07 -13.25
CA CYS A 115 13.98 4.95 -12.35
C CYS A 115 13.59 3.65 -13.05
N LEU A 116 12.84 3.73 -14.15
CA LEU A 116 12.49 2.57 -14.99
C LEU A 116 13.68 2.17 -15.86
N MET A 117 14.39 3.14 -16.45
CA MET A 117 15.59 2.90 -17.24
C MET A 117 16.68 2.19 -16.44
N LEU A 118 16.93 2.62 -15.20
CA LEU A 118 17.88 1.95 -14.31
C LEU A 118 17.47 0.50 -14.01
N ALA A 119 16.18 0.23 -13.80
CA ALA A 119 15.69 -1.13 -13.58
C ALA A 119 15.84 -2.01 -14.83
N ALA A 120 15.53 -1.47 -16.01
CA ALA A 120 15.68 -2.18 -17.28
C ALA A 120 17.16 -2.49 -17.58
N LEU A 121 18.07 -1.53 -17.36
CA LEU A 121 19.52 -1.73 -17.50
C LEU A 121 20.05 -2.75 -16.48
N ALA A 122 19.68 -2.63 -15.21
CA ALA A 122 20.10 -3.57 -14.16
C ALA A 122 19.58 -5.00 -14.40
N SER A 123 18.51 -5.17 -15.18
CA SER A 123 17.99 -6.46 -15.59
C SER A 123 18.72 -7.07 -16.81
N ASN A 124 19.63 -6.33 -17.45
CA ASN A 124 20.23 -6.70 -18.75
C ASN A 124 19.19 -6.94 -19.85
N HIS A 125 18.11 -6.14 -19.88
CA HIS A 125 17.15 -6.23 -20.97
C HIS A 125 17.81 -5.89 -22.32
N SER A 126 17.46 -6.61 -23.38
CA SER A 126 18.07 -6.43 -24.72
C SER A 126 17.75 -5.07 -25.34
N ASP A 127 16.60 -4.51 -24.99
CA ASP A 127 16.17 -3.19 -25.44
C ASP A 127 15.54 -2.41 -24.27
N PRO A 128 16.36 -1.75 -23.43
CA PRO A 128 15.88 -1.02 -22.26
C PRO A 128 14.94 0.13 -22.60
N VAL A 129 15.19 0.83 -23.72
CA VAL A 129 14.40 1.99 -24.14
C VAL A 129 13.00 1.55 -24.53
N ASN A 130 12.88 0.49 -25.33
CA ASN A 130 11.58 0.02 -25.78
C ASN A 130 10.73 -0.55 -24.63
N ILE A 131 11.31 -1.32 -23.70
CA ILE A 131 10.52 -1.88 -22.59
C ILE A 131 10.03 -0.79 -21.61
N VAL A 132 10.82 0.28 -21.43
CA VAL A 132 10.39 1.47 -20.67
C VAL A 132 9.30 2.22 -21.40
N LYS A 133 9.42 2.39 -22.71
CA LYS A 133 8.37 2.96 -23.56
C LYS A 133 7.05 2.21 -23.42
N GLU A 134 7.05 0.88 -23.57
CA GLU A 134 5.84 0.05 -23.40
C GLU A 134 5.23 0.18 -22.00
N LYS A 135 6.08 0.29 -20.97
CA LYS A 135 5.63 0.56 -19.59
C LYS A 135 4.95 1.90 -19.44
N ILE A 136 5.53 2.96 -20.00
CA ILE A 136 4.96 4.31 -19.94
C ILE A 136 3.64 4.39 -20.70
N ILE A 137 3.55 3.81 -21.90
CA ILE A 137 2.30 3.77 -22.68
C ILE A 137 1.18 3.12 -21.87
N LYS A 138 1.46 1.98 -21.22
CA LYS A 138 0.51 1.32 -20.34
C LYS A 138 0.10 2.20 -19.15
N ASP A 139 1.05 2.89 -18.54
CA ASP A 139 0.79 3.75 -17.38
C ASP A 139 -0.04 5.00 -17.75
N ILE A 140 0.25 5.61 -18.89
CA ILE A 140 -0.54 6.72 -19.47
C ILE A 140 -1.97 6.25 -19.74
N LYS A 141 -2.16 5.06 -20.31
CA LYS A 141 -3.52 4.49 -20.54
C LYS A 141 -4.29 4.23 -19.25
N ASN A 142 -3.60 3.81 -18.19
CA ASN A 142 -4.21 3.60 -16.88
C ASN A 142 -4.47 4.92 -16.14
N TYR A 143 -3.83 6.00 -16.56
CA TYR A 143 -4.05 7.33 -16.02
C TYR A 143 -5.36 7.87 -16.59
N ASN A 144 -6.40 7.96 -15.76
CA ASN A 144 -7.68 8.57 -16.13
C ASN A 144 -7.51 10.08 -16.35
N PHE A 145 -6.92 10.51 -17.47
CA PHE A 145 -7.10 11.90 -17.90
C PHE A 145 -8.61 12.05 -18.13
N THR A 146 -9.26 12.97 -17.40
CA THR A 146 -10.69 13.21 -17.56
C THR A 146 -10.98 13.43 -19.05
N GLU A 147 -12.04 12.79 -19.55
CA GLU A 147 -12.44 12.58 -20.97
C GLU A 147 -12.40 13.82 -21.89
N LYS A 148 -12.08 15.02 -21.38
CA LYS A 148 -12.03 16.28 -22.12
C LYS A 148 -10.64 16.76 -22.55
N VAL A 149 -9.54 16.17 -22.05
CA VAL A 149 -8.20 16.37 -22.68
C VAL A 149 -8.09 15.55 -23.97
N PHE A 150 -8.83 14.44 -24.03
CA PHE A 150 -8.82 13.43 -25.10
C PHE A 150 -9.44 13.88 -26.44
N ILE A 151 -10.24 14.95 -26.46
CA ILE A 151 -11.02 15.34 -27.66
C ILE A 151 -10.19 16.14 -28.68
N GLN A 152 -9.00 16.64 -28.32
CA GLN A 152 -8.16 17.43 -29.24
C GLN A 152 -7.05 16.62 -29.93
N SER A 153 -6.82 15.34 -29.61
CA SER A 153 -5.73 14.55 -30.22
C SER A 153 -6.10 13.10 -30.53
N GLU A 154 -7.20 12.91 -31.25
CA GLU A 154 -7.59 11.65 -31.91
C GLU A 154 -7.94 10.48 -30.97
N GLY A 155 -9.12 10.61 -30.36
CA GLY A 155 -9.79 9.57 -29.59
C GLY A 155 -10.22 8.40 -30.47
N GLU A 156 -9.32 7.43 -30.61
CA GLU A 156 -9.53 5.97 -30.80
C GLU A 156 -8.17 5.27 -31.06
N ASN A 157 -7.11 6.03 -31.41
CA ASN A 157 -5.78 5.50 -31.78
C ASN A 157 -4.63 5.87 -30.83
N LEU A 158 -4.89 6.26 -29.58
CA LEU A 158 -3.83 6.76 -28.67
C LEU A 158 -2.69 5.76 -28.48
N GLU A 159 -2.98 4.46 -28.31
CA GLU A 159 -1.94 3.44 -28.16
C GLU A 159 -1.07 3.35 -29.42
N SER A 160 -1.68 3.27 -30.59
CA SER A 160 -1.00 3.26 -31.89
C SER A 160 -0.18 4.53 -32.12
N TYR A 161 -0.72 5.69 -31.73
CA TYR A 161 -0.04 6.98 -31.81
C TYR A 161 1.20 6.99 -30.90
N LEU A 162 1.04 6.66 -29.61
CA LEU A 162 2.16 6.62 -28.68
C LEU A 162 3.20 5.57 -29.09
N GLN A 163 2.78 4.43 -29.66
CA GLN A 163 3.69 3.43 -30.21
C GLN A 163 4.50 3.96 -31.40
N SER A 164 3.97 4.90 -32.17
CA SER A 164 4.71 5.55 -33.28
C SER A 164 5.76 6.57 -32.82
N LEU A 165 5.66 7.05 -31.57
CA LEU A 165 6.56 8.05 -31.01
C LEU A 165 7.82 7.45 -30.38
N ASP A 166 8.89 8.25 -30.29
CA ASP A 166 10.05 7.94 -29.45
C ASP A 166 9.76 8.25 -27.96
N LEU A 167 10.62 7.74 -27.08
CA LEU A 167 10.46 7.87 -25.63
C LEU A 167 10.42 9.35 -25.18
N ASP A 168 11.21 10.21 -25.81
CA ASP A 168 11.28 11.64 -25.47
C ASP A 168 9.96 12.35 -25.81
N LYS A 169 9.39 12.07 -26.98
CA LYS A 169 8.09 12.62 -27.38
C LYS A 169 6.95 12.12 -26.49
N ILE A 170 6.97 10.85 -26.08
CA ILE A 170 5.98 10.31 -25.14
C ILE A 170 6.12 10.97 -23.76
N THR A 171 7.36 11.22 -23.33
CA THR A 171 7.66 11.93 -22.08
C THR A 171 7.11 13.36 -22.11
N LEU A 172 7.32 14.08 -23.21
CA LEU A 172 6.79 15.42 -23.42
C LEU A 172 5.25 15.40 -23.45
N PHE A 173 4.66 14.42 -24.13
CA PHE A 173 3.21 14.23 -24.16
C PHE A 173 2.65 14.06 -22.74
N TRP A 174 3.23 13.18 -21.93
CA TRP A 174 2.77 12.97 -20.56
C TRP A 174 2.91 14.23 -19.70
N LYS A 175 4.03 14.96 -19.81
CA LYS A 175 4.23 16.25 -19.13
C LYS A 175 3.17 17.28 -19.51
N GLN A 176 2.81 17.34 -20.78
CA GLN A 176 1.76 18.23 -21.25
C GLN A 176 0.40 17.85 -20.67
N CYS A 177 0.07 16.55 -20.61
CA CYS A 177 -1.16 16.09 -19.99
C CYS A 177 -1.23 16.43 -18.49
N GLU A 178 -0.13 16.28 -17.73
CA GLU A 178 -0.07 16.68 -16.32
C GLU A 178 -0.26 18.20 -16.15
N LYS A 179 0.40 19.01 -16.99
CA LYS A 179 0.29 20.48 -16.96
C LYS A 179 -1.14 20.96 -17.25
N LEU A 180 -1.80 20.41 -18.27
CA LEU A 180 -3.19 20.75 -18.61
C LEU A 180 -4.18 20.37 -17.49
N THR A 181 -3.92 19.25 -16.82
CA THR A 181 -4.70 18.83 -15.64
C THR A 181 -4.55 19.83 -14.49
N LEU A 182 -3.36 20.39 -14.28
CA LEU A 182 -3.09 21.39 -13.25
C LEU A 182 -3.66 22.79 -13.57
N GLN A 183 -3.58 23.24 -14.83
CA GLN A 183 -4.05 24.57 -15.25
C GLN A 183 -5.58 24.72 -15.16
N ARG A 184 -6.33 23.67 -15.51
CA ARG A 184 -7.80 23.67 -15.44
C ARG A 184 -8.34 23.77 -14.00
N ASN A 185 -7.58 23.28 -13.02
CA ASN A 185 -7.93 23.45 -11.61
C ASN A 185 -7.83 24.92 -11.15
N HIS A 186 -7.12 25.77 -11.89
CA HIS A 186 -6.95 27.18 -11.57
C HIS A 186 -8.04 28.08 -12.20
N GLU A 187 -8.50 27.78 -13.42
CA GLU A 187 -9.51 28.59 -14.15
C GLU A 187 -10.95 28.47 -13.60
N VAL A 188 -11.27 27.37 -12.92
CA VAL A 188 -12.59 27.13 -12.30
C VAL A 188 -12.82 28.00 -11.04
N THR A 189 -11.82 28.77 -10.61
CA THR A 189 -11.85 29.50 -9.33
C THR A 189 -12.42 30.93 -9.39
N GLN A 190 -12.82 31.46 -10.56
CA GLN A 190 -13.16 32.90 -10.72
C GLN A 190 -14.63 33.27 -11.03
N THR A 191 -15.61 32.37 -10.89
CA THR A 191 -17.04 32.76 -10.93
C THR A 191 -17.87 32.06 -9.84
N GLN A 192 -18.32 32.85 -8.87
CA GLN A 192 -19.20 32.51 -7.72
C GLN A 192 -20.70 32.67 -8.13
N PRO A 193 -21.74 32.17 -7.38
CA PRO A 193 -21.78 31.93 -5.93
C PRO A 193 -22.49 30.65 -5.39
N PHE A 194 -22.00 30.21 -4.23
CA PHE A 194 -22.65 29.46 -3.11
C PHE A 194 -23.49 28.18 -3.32
N SER A 195 -23.12 27.18 -2.49
CA SER A 195 -23.62 25.80 -2.30
C SER A 195 -23.18 24.81 -3.40
N ASP A 196 -22.18 23.94 -3.23
CA ASP A 196 -21.92 23.02 -2.13
C ASP A 196 -20.40 22.71 -2.02
N LEU A 197 -19.92 22.49 -0.80
CA LEU A 197 -18.51 22.58 -0.41
C LEU A 197 -17.68 21.29 -0.64
N SER A 198 -16.52 21.48 -1.27
CA SER A 198 -15.24 20.75 -1.10
C SER A 198 -15.07 19.34 -1.71
N LEU A 199 -14.36 19.25 -2.84
CA LEU A 199 -13.59 18.06 -3.23
C LEU A 199 -12.11 18.42 -3.35
N ILE A 200 -11.53 18.70 -2.18
CA ILE A 200 -10.11 18.42 -1.94
C ILE A 200 -9.98 16.91 -2.15
N GLU A 201 -9.22 16.46 -3.15
CA GLU A 201 -8.93 15.03 -3.38
C GLU A 201 -8.11 14.48 -2.20
N MET A 202 -8.81 14.15 -1.11
CA MET A 202 -8.21 13.54 0.05
C MET A 202 -7.98 12.05 -0.25
N GLU A 203 -6.71 11.66 -0.26
CA GLU A 203 -6.29 10.26 -0.07
C GLU A 203 -7.15 9.64 1.03
N CYS A 204 -7.75 8.47 0.78
CA CYS A 204 -8.64 7.89 1.76
C CYS A 204 -7.87 7.58 3.03
N VAL A 205 -8.18 8.30 4.12
CA VAL A 205 -7.48 8.18 5.42
C VAL A 205 -7.50 6.76 6.01
N ARG A 206 -8.33 5.87 5.48
CA ARG A 206 -8.50 4.48 5.91
C ARG A 206 -7.51 3.53 5.24
N CYS A 207 -7.33 3.63 3.94
CA CYS A 207 -6.52 2.70 3.16
C CYS A 207 -5.28 3.35 2.51
N GLY A 208 -5.23 4.67 2.47
CA GLY A 208 -4.16 5.43 1.84
C GLY A 208 -4.18 5.41 0.31
N THR A 209 -5.26 4.94 -0.32
CA THR A 209 -5.42 4.94 -1.77
C THR A 209 -6.61 5.79 -2.19
N CYS A 210 -6.64 6.19 -3.46
CA CYS A 210 -7.79 6.86 -4.06
C CYS A 210 -8.78 5.80 -4.57
N HIS A 211 -10.04 5.93 -4.19
CA HIS A 211 -11.12 5.04 -4.64
C HIS A 211 -12.47 5.76 -4.58
N SER A 212 -13.44 5.29 -5.34
CA SER A 212 -14.82 5.80 -5.27
C SER A 212 -15.48 5.50 -3.92
N ARG A 213 -16.53 6.26 -3.58
CA ARG A 213 -17.27 6.13 -2.32
C ARG A 213 -17.74 4.67 -2.14
N ASN A 214 -17.55 4.10 -0.95
CA ASN A 214 -17.82 2.70 -0.58
C ASN A 214 -16.94 1.61 -1.23
N ARG A 215 -15.92 1.96 -2.02
CA ARG A 215 -14.95 0.98 -2.58
C ARG A 215 -13.62 0.93 -1.83
N CYS A 216 -13.65 1.25 -0.54
CA CYS A 216 -12.43 1.27 0.27
C CYS A 216 -11.88 -0.16 0.43
N PRO A 217 -10.65 -0.46 -0.01
CA PRO A 217 -10.03 -1.78 0.17
C PRO A 217 -9.89 -2.16 1.64
N ALA A 218 -9.85 -1.17 2.53
CA ALA A 218 -9.78 -1.42 3.97
C ALA A 218 -11.13 -1.73 4.61
N TYR A 219 -12.24 -1.61 3.87
CA TYR A 219 -13.59 -1.87 4.40
C TYR A 219 -13.73 -3.32 4.86
N GLY A 220 -14.25 -3.53 6.07
CA GLY A 220 -14.42 -4.85 6.69
C GLY A 220 -13.14 -5.48 7.27
N LEU A 221 -11.96 -4.94 6.98
CA LEU A 221 -10.70 -5.47 7.50
C LEU A 221 -10.44 -4.98 8.94
N GLN A 222 -9.97 -5.90 9.79
CA GLN A 222 -9.55 -5.61 11.16
C GLN A 222 -8.06 -5.26 11.20
N CYS A 223 -7.73 -4.12 11.81
CA CYS A 223 -6.36 -3.65 12.00
C CYS A 223 -5.67 -4.42 13.13
N ASP A 224 -4.45 -4.91 12.88
CA ASP A 224 -3.69 -5.67 13.88
C ASP A 224 -3.20 -4.83 15.05
N ASN A 225 -2.90 -3.56 14.80
CA ASN A 225 -2.37 -2.64 15.81
C ASN A 225 -3.47 -2.19 16.78
N CYS A 226 -4.63 -1.78 16.27
CA CYS A 226 -5.70 -1.26 17.12
C CYS A 226 -6.92 -2.15 17.33
N LYS A 227 -7.00 -3.29 16.62
CA LYS A 227 -8.17 -4.19 16.61
C LYS A 227 -9.49 -3.48 16.25
N GLY A 228 -9.40 -2.32 15.58
CA GLY A 228 -10.54 -1.61 14.98
C GLY A 228 -10.70 -2.00 13.52
N TYR A 229 -11.85 -1.68 12.93
CA TYR A 229 -12.17 -2.02 11.54
C TYR A 229 -11.90 -0.86 10.57
N ASN A 230 -11.99 -1.17 9.27
CA ASN A 230 -12.10 -0.19 8.19
C ASN A 230 -10.83 0.65 7.96
N HIS A 231 -9.65 0.14 8.28
CA HIS A 231 -8.36 0.77 7.93
C HIS A 231 -7.22 -0.25 7.93
N PHE A 232 -6.14 0.04 7.19
CA PHE A 232 -4.93 -0.77 7.21
C PHE A 232 -4.03 -0.46 8.41
N THR A 233 -3.24 -1.45 8.85
CA THR A 233 -2.31 -1.32 9.98
C THR A 233 -1.34 -0.14 9.83
N ASN A 234 -0.85 0.13 8.61
CA ASN A 234 0.03 1.24 8.30
C ASN A 234 -0.66 2.63 8.27
N LYS A 235 -2.00 2.66 8.15
CA LYS A 235 -2.83 3.88 8.24
C LYS A 235 -3.55 3.99 9.58
N CYS A 236 -3.19 3.15 10.55
CA CYS A 236 -3.72 3.19 11.91
C CYS A 236 -3.27 4.46 12.61
N LYS A 237 -4.22 5.39 12.83
CA LYS A 237 -4.01 6.59 13.63
C LYS A 237 -4.09 6.33 15.14
N GLY A 238 -4.33 5.07 15.53
CA GLY A 238 -4.34 4.67 16.93
C GLY A 238 -2.94 4.81 17.52
N LYS A 239 -2.76 5.75 18.46
CA LYS A 239 -1.54 5.86 19.25
C LYS A 239 -1.45 4.65 20.16
N TYR A 240 -0.51 3.75 19.89
CA TYR A 240 -0.23 2.61 20.76
C TYR A 240 0.62 3.08 21.95
N VAL A 241 0.20 2.74 23.17
CA VAL A 241 0.89 3.10 24.41
C VAL A 241 1.35 1.81 25.08
N SER A 242 2.66 1.62 25.18
CA SER A 242 3.28 0.57 25.99
C SER A 242 3.30 0.97 27.47
N ASN A 243 3.07 0.02 28.37
CA ASN A 243 3.14 0.23 29.83
C ASN A 243 2.38 1.47 30.31
N CYS A 244 1.09 1.55 29.97
CA CYS A 244 0.29 2.73 30.27
C CYS A 244 0.26 3.04 31.77
N THR A 245 0.51 4.29 32.14
CA THR A 245 0.54 4.73 33.55
C THR A 245 -0.80 4.65 34.28
N LYS A 246 -1.90 4.46 33.55
CA LYS A 246 -3.26 4.37 34.10
C LYS A 246 -3.71 2.94 34.39
N CYS A 247 -3.35 1.99 33.53
CA CYS A 247 -3.78 0.58 33.64
C CYS A 247 -2.65 -0.45 33.73
N GLY A 248 -1.42 -0.08 33.38
CA GLY A 248 -0.23 -0.94 33.46
C GLY A 248 0.02 -1.79 32.22
N MET A 249 -0.97 -1.89 31.33
CA MET A 249 -0.91 -2.73 30.13
C MET A 249 -0.59 -1.93 28.86
N SER A 250 -0.11 -2.64 27.84
CA SER A 250 0.09 -2.12 26.49
C SER A 250 -1.21 -2.17 25.67
N HIS A 251 -1.64 -1.03 25.13
CA HIS A 251 -2.91 -0.93 24.39
C HIS A 251 -2.98 0.36 23.55
N VAL A 252 -4.01 0.48 22.72
CA VAL A 252 -4.31 1.72 21.98
C VAL A 252 -4.86 2.77 22.93
N GLN A 253 -4.31 3.99 22.93
CA GLN A 253 -4.63 5.06 23.88
C GLN A 253 -6.14 5.29 24.14
N SER A 254 -6.98 5.18 23.12
CA SER A 254 -8.43 5.37 23.21
C SER A 254 -9.19 4.20 23.86
N ARG A 255 -8.54 3.06 24.07
CA ARG A 255 -9.11 1.82 24.62
C ARG A 255 -8.44 1.45 25.94
N CYS A 256 -8.18 2.46 26.78
CA CYS A 256 -7.62 2.20 28.09
C CYS A 256 -8.60 1.41 28.95
N HIS A 257 -8.17 0.25 29.45
CA HIS A 257 -8.97 -0.61 30.32
C HIS A 257 -9.35 0.06 31.64
N ALA A 258 -8.59 1.07 32.06
CA ALA A 258 -8.91 1.86 33.24
C ALA A 258 -9.87 3.03 32.95
N PHE A 259 -10.26 3.25 31.69
CA PHE A 259 -11.22 4.31 31.35
C PHE A 259 -12.57 4.03 31.99
N GLY A 260 -13.18 5.06 32.59
CA GLY A 260 -14.45 4.95 33.34
C GLY A 260 -14.32 4.25 34.70
N GLN A 261 -13.17 3.68 35.04
CA GLN A 261 -12.96 3.01 36.33
C GLN A 261 -12.67 4.04 37.42
N THR A 262 -13.36 3.92 38.55
CA THR A 262 -13.15 4.76 39.73
C THR A 262 -12.11 4.12 40.64
N CYS A 263 -11.04 4.85 40.92
CA CYS A 263 -10.00 4.39 41.83
C CYS A 263 -10.50 4.40 43.28
N VAL A 264 -10.50 3.24 43.93
CA VAL A 264 -10.93 3.13 45.34
C VAL A 264 -9.98 3.83 46.32
N LYS A 265 -8.71 4.08 45.94
CA LYS A 265 -7.76 4.77 46.82
C LYS A 265 -8.00 6.28 46.90
N CYS A 266 -8.38 6.91 45.80
CA CYS A 266 -8.44 8.37 45.71
C CYS A 266 -9.75 8.94 45.19
N GLY A 267 -10.70 8.09 44.79
CA GLY A 267 -12.00 8.49 44.26
C GLY A 267 -11.98 9.08 42.84
N LYS A 268 -10.80 9.26 42.22
CA LYS A 268 -10.71 9.79 40.85
C LYS A 268 -10.87 8.69 39.82
N ILE A 269 -11.41 9.05 38.66
CA ILE A 269 -11.65 8.13 37.54
C ILE A 269 -10.39 7.90 36.68
N ASN A 270 -10.50 6.97 35.73
CA ASN A 270 -9.56 6.75 34.62
C ASN A 270 -8.18 6.18 34.99
N HIS A 271 -8.07 5.46 36.11
CA HIS A 271 -6.87 4.68 36.48
C HIS A 271 -7.20 3.58 37.50
N PHE A 272 -6.37 2.54 37.56
CA PHE A 272 -6.49 1.49 38.58
C PHE A 272 -5.82 1.87 39.90
N SER A 273 -6.37 1.36 41.00
CA SER A 273 -5.90 1.62 42.37
C SER A 273 -4.45 1.24 42.63
N TRP A 274 -3.93 0.21 41.94
CA TRP A 274 -2.53 -0.20 42.05
C TRP A 274 -1.54 0.76 41.38
N LEU A 275 -2.02 1.66 40.51
CA LEU A 275 -1.24 2.64 39.75
C LEU A 275 -1.53 4.06 40.23
N CYS A 276 -2.35 4.19 41.28
CA CYS A 276 -2.68 5.46 41.90
C CYS A 276 -1.42 6.07 42.51
N LYS A 277 -1.05 7.25 42.02
CA LYS A 277 0.09 8.04 42.52
C LYS A 277 -0.32 9.11 43.55
N ILE A 278 -1.60 9.13 43.95
CA ILE A 278 -2.06 10.10 44.95
C ILE A 278 -1.56 9.65 46.32
N PRO A 279 -0.83 10.51 47.06
CA PRO A 279 -0.35 10.17 48.38
C PRO A 279 -1.50 9.87 49.34
N PHE A 280 -1.29 8.88 50.20
CA PHE A 280 -2.27 8.39 51.16
C PHE A 280 -1.88 8.88 52.55
N VAL A 281 -2.80 9.57 53.22
CA VAL A 281 -2.63 10.08 54.59
C VAL A 281 -3.11 9.02 55.55
N LYS A 282 -2.23 8.61 56.47
CA LYS A 282 -2.60 7.76 57.61
C LYS A 282 -2.96 8.61 58.81
N ASN A 283 -4.00 8.22 59.55
CA ASN A 283 -4.47 8.85 60.78
C ASN A 283 -4.50 10.39 60.68
N CYS A 284 -5.29 10.90 59.74
CA CYS A 284 -5.31 12.33 59.45
C CYS A 284 -5.66 13.16 60.69
N LEU A 285 -4.88 14.20 60.96
CA LEU A 285 -5.09 15.09 62.12
C LEU A 285 -6.43 15.83 62.09
N ARG A 286 -7.12 15.88 60.95
CA ARG A 286 -8.42 16.55 60.81
C ARG A 286 -9.61 15.63 61.07
N CYS A 287 -9.52 14.36 60.67
CA CYS A 287 -10.65 13.43 60.68
C CYS A 287 -10.40 12.10 61.40
N GLY A 288 -9.15 11.81 61.79
CA GLY A 288 -8.74 10.56 62.45
C GLY A 288 -8.73 9.31 61.58
N LYS A 289 -9.15 9.40 60.32
CA LYS A 289 -9.22 8.26 59.39
C LYS A 289 -8.09 8.29 58.37
N ASP A 290 -7.88 7.14 57.76
CA ASP A 290 -6.98 6.91 56.63
C ASP A 290 -7.68 7.27 55.32
N HIS A 291 -7.07 8.14 54.50
CA HIS A 291 -7.65 8.57 53.23
C HIS A 291 -6.62 9.16 52.26
N ALA A 292 -6.94 9.25 50.96
CA ALA A 292 -6.14 10.04 50.02
C ALA A 292 -6.17 11.53 50.37
N ILE A 293 -5.07 12.26 50.16
CA ILE A 293 -4.94 13.70 50.49
C ILE A 293 -6.15 14.54 50.04
N SER A 294 -6.72 14.26 48.87
CA SER A 294 -7.83 15.04 48.29
C SER A 294 -9.22 14.66 48.80
N MET A 295 -9.34 13.70 49.72
CA MET A 295 -10.61 13.09 50.12
C MET A 295 -10.80 13.11 51.65
N CYS A 296 -10.34 14.15 52.33
CA CYS A 296 -10.53 14.25 53.78
C CYS A 296 -12.04 14.31 54.12
N PRO A 297 -12.59 13.37 54.90
CA PRO A 297 -13.99 13.39 55.30
C PRO A 297 -14.40 14.64 56.10
N ALA A 298 -13.44 15.29 56.75
CA ALA A 298 -13.71 16.50 57.50
C ALA A 298 -13.73 17.76 56.62
N GLN A 299 -13.43 17.66 55.31
CA GLN A 299 -13.46 18.80 54.41
C GLN A 299 -14.88 19.36 54.30
N GLY A 300 -15.03 20.66 54.51
CA GLY A 300 -16.34 21.34 54.53
C GLY A 300 -17.14 21.15 55.82
N HIS A 301 -16.67 20.33 56.77
CA HIS A 301 -17.30 20.17 58.08
C HIS A 301 -16.94 21.37 58.98
N THR A 302 -17.93 21.98 59.64
CA THR A 302 -17.72 23.03 60.64
C THR A 302 -17.77 22.40 62.02
N CYS A 303 -16.69 22.54 62.79
CA CYS A 303 -16.62 21.97 64.14
C CYS A 303 -17.51 22.74 65.11
N SER A 304 -18.43 22.07 65.82
CA SER A 304 -19.31 22.73 66.79
C SER A 304 -18.57 23.26 68.03
N ARG A 305 -17.42 22.67 68.39
CA ARG A 305 -16.64 23.07 69.57
C ARG A 305 -15.93 24.42 69.41
N CYS A 306 -15.51 24.77 68.19
CA CYS A 306 -14.72 25.98 67.95
C CYS A 306 -15.18 26.81 66.75
N ASN A 307 -16.25 26.39 66.07
CA ASN A 307 -16.81 27.00 64.86
C ASN A 307 -15.80 27.18 63.69
N LYS A 308 -14.68 26.47 63.71
CA LYS A 308 -13.69 26.48 62.61
C LYS A 308 -13.96 25.32 61.63
N PRO A 309 -13.72 25.52 60.33
CA PRO A 309 -13.96 24.49 59.32
C PRO A 309 -12.87 23.41 59.28
N ASN A 310 -13.15 22.35 58.50
CA ASN A 310 -12.21 21.34 58.03
C ASN A 310 -11.62 20.37 59.08
N HIS A 311 -12.33 20.11 60.18
CA HIS A 311 -11.97 19.06 61.15
C HIS A 311 -13.20 18.53 61.92
N PHE A 312 -13.07 17.33 62.48
CA PHE A 312 -14.06 16.75 63.39
C PHE A 312 -13.79 17.15 64.85
N GLU A 313 -14.84 17.16 65.66
CA GLU A 313 -14.82 17.57 67.06
C GLU A 313 -13.86 16.72 67.91
N GLU A 314 -13.77 15.43 67.60
CA GLU A 314 -12.84 14.46 68.22
C GLU A 314 -11.36 14.82 68.01
N LYS A 315 -11.06 15.61 66.96
CA LYS A 315 -9.71 16.08 66.63
C LYS A 315 -9.55 17.59 66.87
N CYS A 316 -10.52 18.23 67.51
CA CYS A 316 -10.45 19.64 67.83
C CYS A 316 -9.40 19.89 68.93
N LEU A 317 -8.46 20.79 68.66
CA LEU A 317 -7.40 21.18 69.61
C LEU A 317 -7.80 22.37 70.49
N SER A 318 -8.95 22.98 70.22
CA SER A 318 -9.52 24.03 71.08
C SER A 318 -10.05 23.36 72.35
N LYS A 319 -9.52 23.79 73.50
CA LYS A 319 -10.02 23.39 74.82
C LYS A 319 -11.40 23.98 75.06
#